data_AF-A0A3D2URS8-F1
#
_entry.id   AF-A0A3D2URS8-F1
#
_cell.length_a   1.000
_cell.length_b   1.000
_cell.length_c   1.000
_cell.angle_alpha   90.00
_cell.angle_beta   90.00
_cell.angle_gamma   90.00
#
_symmetry.space_group_name_H-M   'P 1'
#
loop_
_entity.id
_entity.type
_entity.pdbx_description
1 polymer ?
#
loop_
_entity_poly.entity_id
_entity_poly.type
_entity_poly.pdbx_seq_one_letter_code
_entity_poly.pdbx_strand_id
1 'polypeptide(L)'
;RSSDLLTILSDLSIVDQIESTGAWNSFDDGVIFKLNGHTFIQNNRSIYVETRLISDRVVVMNFTGRLDVTLGEMINMLEEPNTILIQDNPFGGQWISGILPARGVAFGYATMEIDDPSHADIKPDIDLNWVTYFSPSHYADLQEASWFLMGNDNIQIEEILYKWVGYGNLQEKYFSQK
;
A
#
# COMPACT_ATOMS: atom_id res chain seq x y z
N ARG A 1 -8.64 -1.46 20.09
CA ARG A 1 -8.03 -0.12 19.94
C ARG A 1 -7.84 0.10 18.44
N SER A 2 -8.97 0.22 17.73
CA SER A 2 -9.03 0.09 16.26
C SER A 2 -9.48 1.42 15.63
N SER A 3 -9.24 2.54 16.31
CA SER A 3 -9.84 3.83 15.99
C SER A 3 -8.92 4.80 15.25
N ASP A 4 -7.59 4.65 15.34
CA ASP A 4 -6.70 5.74 14.90
C ASP A 4 -6.65 5.88 13.38
N LEU A 5 -6.56 4.77 12.64
CA LEU A 5 -6.60 4.80 11.17
C LEU A 5 -7.99 5.24 10.67
N LEU A 6 -9.07 4.78 11.30
CA LEU A 6 -10.44 5.18 10.94
C LEU A 6 -10.74 6.64 11.25
N THR A 7 -10.16 7.21 12.32
CA THR A 7 -10.23 8.65 12.61
C THR A 7 -9.45 9.46 11.58
N ILE A 8 -8.24 9.00 11.20
CA ILE A 8 -7.48 9.60 10.10
C ILE A 8 -8.28 9.53 8.79
N LEU A 9 -8.95 8.41 8.50
CA LEU A 9 -9.77 8.21 7.30
C LEU A 9 -11.11 8.97 7.33
N SER A 10 -11.73 9.17 8.49
CA SER A 10 -12.96 9.95 8.63
C SER A 10 -12.72 11.45 8.53
N ASP A 11 -11.53 11.91 8.94
CA ASP A 11 -11.09 13.30 8.77
C ASP A 11 -10.47 13.55 7.38
N LEU A 12 -10.13 12.50 6.63
CA LEU A 12 -9.83 12.54 5.20
C LEU A 12 -11.11 12.66 4.35
N SER A 13 -12.06 13.50 4.78
CA SER A 13 -12.91 14.19 3.81
C SER A 13 -11.95 14.84 2.82
N ILE A 14 -11.96 14.34 1.58
CA ILE A 14 -11.18 14.82 0.43
C ILE A 14 -10.90 16.30 0.64
N VAL A 15 -9.66 16.64 1.01
CA VAL A 15 -9.28 18.00 1.35
C VAL A 15 -9.39 18.80 0.07
N ASP A 16 -10.56 19.41 -0.12
CA ASP A 16 -10.79 20.41 -1.13
C ASP A 16 -9.89 21.59 -0.76
N GLN A 17 -8.76 21.70 -1.46
CA GLN A 17 -7.70 22.71 -1.37
C GLN A 17 -6.68 22.53 -0.25
N ILE A 18 -5.55 21.90 -0.61
CA ILE A 18 -4.28 22.14 0.08
C ILE A 18 -3.65 23.37 -0.55
N GLU A 19 -3.79 24.54 0.07
CA GLU A 19 -3.00 25.72 -0.29
C GLU A 19 -1.51 25.44 -0.07
N SER A 20 -0.70 25.70 -1.11
CA SER A 20 0.72 25.39 -1.15
C SER A 20 1.55 26.53 -0.56
N THR A 21 2.10 26.36 0.65
CA THR A 21 2.89 27.41 1.34
C THR A 21 4.41 27.26 1.29
N GLY A 22 4.98 26.27 0.60
CA GLY A 22 6.44 26.14 0.46
C GLY A 22 6.94 24.72 0.26
N ALA A 23 8.27 24.57 0.12
CA ALA A 23 8.94 23.29 -0.13
C ALA A 23 9.03 22.37 1.10
N TRP A 24 8.87 22.90 2.32
CA TRP A 24 8.92 22.16 3.57
C TRP A 24 8.20 22.91 4.69
N ASN A 25 7.42 22.19 5.50
CA ASN A 25 6.79 22.65 6.73
C ASN A 25 7.06 21.60 7.82
N SER A 26 7.57 22.02 8.97
CA SER A 26 7.84 21.17 10.13
C SER A 26 6.86 21.48 11.25
N PHE A 27 6.30 20.44 11.86
CA PHE A 27 5.36 20.48 12.97
C PHE A 27 5.92 19.67 14.15
N ASP A 28 5.35 19.81 15.34
CA ASP A 28 5.81 19.11 16.54
C ASP A 28 5.71 17.57 16.42
N ASP A 29 4.88 17.08 15.50
CA ASP A 29 4.57 15.67 15.28
C ASP A 29 5.04 15.11 13.94
N GLY A 30 5.69 15.93 13.09
CA GLY A 30 6.18 15.48 11.79
C GLY A 30 6.69 16.55 10.84
N VAL A 31 7.14 16.12 9.66
CA VAL A 31 7.62 16.97 8.57
C VAL A 31 6.79 16.72 7.32
N ILE A 32 6.32 17.80 6.70
CA ILE A 32 5.71 17.79 5.37
C ILE A 32 6.69 18.44 4.39
N PHE A 33 7.05 17.77 3.29
CA PHE A 33 7.82 18.41 2.22
C PHE A 33 7.29 18.04 0.84
N LYS A 34 7.41 18.97 -0.12
CA LYS A 34 6.92 18.79 -1.49
C LYS A 34 8.09 18.69 -2.46
N LEU A 35 8.12 17.67 -3.32
CA LEU A 35 9.11 17.52 -4.39
C LEU A 35 8.41 17.05 -5.67
N ASN A 36 8.57 17.77 -6.78
CA ASN A 36 8.11 17.34 -8.11
C ASN A 36 6.61 16.92 -8.21
N GLY A 37 5.72 17.56 -7.44
CA GLY A 37 4.29 17.18 -7.42
C GLY A 37 3.94 16.04 -6.46
N HIS A 38 4.90 15.60 -5.64
CA HIS A 38 4.71 14.67 -4.55
C HIS A 38 4.66 15.43 -3.21
N THR A 39 3.75 15.05 -2.30
CA THR A 39 3.79 15.53 -0.90
C THR A 39 4.19 14.39 0.01
N PHE A 40 5.24 14.59 0.79
CA PHE A 40 5.74 13.64 1.76
C PHE A 40 5.37 14.08 3.17
N ILE A 41 4.84 13.18 3.99
CA ILE A 41 4.53 13.42 5.41
C ILE A 41 5.22 12.34 6.23
N GLN A 42 6.15 12.71 7.10
CA GLN A 42 6.76 11.78 8.06
C GLN A 42 6.31 12.17 9.46
N ASN A 43 5.61 11.28 10.17
CA ASN A 43 5.16 11.52 11.54
C ASN A 43 6.02 10.79 12.59
N ASN A 44 5.88 11.19 13.86
CA ASN A 44 6.54 10.55 15.02
C ASN A 44 6.15 9.07 15.24
N ARG A 45 5.19 8.53 14.46
CA ARG A 45 4.79 7.12 14.48
C ARG A 45 5.54 6.27 13.43
N SER A 46 6.57 6.82 12.78
CA SER A 46 7.31 6.16 11.69
C SER A 46 6.41 5.79 10.50
N ILE A 47 5.35 6.57 10.25
CA ILE A 47 4.54 6.47 9.04
C ILE A 47 5.01 7.54 8.08
N TYR A 48 5.31 7.11 6.86
CA TYR A 48 5.58 7.95 5.72
C TYR A 48 4.35 7.99 4.81
N VAL A 49 3.91 9.18 4.44
CA VAL A 49 2.82 9.39 3.50
C VAL A 49 3.39 10.02 2.24
N GLU A 50 3.04 9.51 1.09
CA GLU A 50 3.34 10.11 -0.21
C GLU A 50 2.03 10.37 -0.96
N THR A 51 1.81 11.59 -1.45
CA THR A 51 0.68 11.89 -2.35
C THR A 51 1.16 12.20 -3.75
N ARG A 52 0.32 11.91 -4.75
CA ARG A 52 0.54 12.33 -6.15
C ARG A 52 -0.66 13.08 -6.68
N LEU A 53 -0.38 14.14 -7.43
CA LEU A 53 -1.41 14.99 -8.03
C LEU A 53 -1.44 14.87 -9.56
N ILE A 54 -2.64 14.88 -10.14
CA ILE A 54 -2.90 15.11 -11.57
C ILE A 54 -3.85 16.30 -11.68
N SER A 55 -3.42 17.38 -12.36
CA SER A 55 -4.22 18.60 -12.55
C SER A 55 -4.87 19.08 -11.24
N ASP A 56 -4.04 19.23 -10.20
CA ASP A 56 -4.39 19.67 -8.84
C ASP A 56 -5.27 18.71 -8.02
N ARG A 57 -5.55 17.50 -8.51
CA ARG A 57 -6.29 16.48 -7.77
C ARG A 57 -5.37 15.40 -7.24
N VAL A 58 -5.50 15.06 -5.96
CA VAL A 58 -4.82 13.88 -5.39
C VAL A 58 -5.39 12.63 -6.04
N VAL A 59 -4.56 11.91 -6.77
CA VAL A 59 -4.93 10.65 -7.45
C VAL A 59 -4.40 9.42 -6.74
N VAL A 60 -3.39 9.61 -5.88
CA VAL A 60 -2.75 8.58 -5.07
C VAL A 60 -2.40 9.18 -3.71
N MET A 61 -2.63 8.41 -2.66
CA MET A 61 -2.11 8.62 -1.32
C MET A 61 -1.59 7.29 -0.78
N ASN A 62 -0.28 7.22 -0.62
CA ASN A 62 0.46 6.05 -0.20
C ASN A 62 0.88 6.22 1.27
N PHE A 63 0.65 5.22 2.11
CA PHE A 63 1.07 5.16 3.51
C PHE A 63 2.01 3.98 3.69
N THR A 64 3.23 4.21 4.18
CA THR A 64 4.20 3.17 4.49
C THR A 64 4.73 3.29 5.91
N GLY A 65 5.07 2.18 6.54
CA GLY A 65 5.58 2.12 7.91
C GLY A 65 4.64 1.37 8.85
N ARG A 66 4.64 1.74 10.13
CA ARG A 66 3.86 1.02 11.15
C ARG A 66 2.40 1.49 11.14
N LEU A 67 1.53 0.74 10.47
CA LEU A 67 0.11 1.10 10.29
C LEU A 67 -0.81 0.60 11.41
N ASP A 68 -0.33 -0.29 12.29
CA ASP A 68 -1.09 -0.92 13.38
C ASP A 68 -2.44 -1.51 12.89
N VAL A 69 -2.43 -2.11 11.69
CA VAL A 69 -3.57 -2.81 11.07
C VAL A 69 -3.09 -4.11 10.46
N THR A 70 -3.84 -5.18 10.69
CA THR A 70 -3.52 -6.50 10.17
C THR A 70 -4.19 -6.76 8.81
N LEU A 71 -3.65 -7.72 8.05
CA LEU A 71 -4.22 -8.19 6.79
C LEU A 71 -5.68 -8.64 6.94
N GLY A 72 -5.98 -9.36 8.01
CA GLY A 72 -7.32 -9.86 8.32
C GLY A 72 -8.30 -8.72 8.64
N GLU A 73 -7.86 -7.71 9.40
CA GLU A 73 -8.67 -6.51 9.64
C GLU A 73 -8.97 -5.77 8.34
N MET A 74 -7.98 -5.59 7.47
CA MET A 74 -8.16 -4.92 6.17
C MET A 74 -9.14 -5.66 5.27
N ILE A 75 -9.00 -6.98 5.13
CA ILE A 75 -9.91 -7.83 4.34
C ILE A 75 -11.34 -7.79 4.91
N ASN A 76 -11.50 -7.82 6.23
CA ASN A 76 -12.82 -7.72 6.87
C ASN A 76 -13.48 -6.34 6.66
N MET A 77 -12.68 -5.27 6.61
CA MET A 77 -13.16 -3.91 6.43
C MET A 77 -13.57 -3.58 4.98
N LEU A 78 -12.82 -4.10 4.01
CA LEU A 78 -13.00 -3.77 2.60
C LEU A 78 -13.71 -4.87 1.84
N GLU A 79 -13.02 -5.99 1.67
CA GLU A 79 -13.42 -7.28 1.09
C GLU A 79 -12.15 -8.08 0.78
N GLU A 80 -12.30 -9.36 0.43
CA GLU A 80 -11.19 -10.14 -0.10
C GLU A 80 -10.80 -9.63 -1.51
N PRO A 81 -9.49 -9.49 -1.81
CA PRO A 81 -9.07 -9.18 -3.17
C PRO A 81 -9.33 -10.37 -4.10
N ASN A 82 -9.70 -10.11 -5.35
CA ASN A 82 -9.79 -11.19 -6.35
C ASN A 82 -8.41 -11.71 -6.76
N THR A 83 -7.41 -10.83 -6.73
CA THR A 83 -6.03 -11.09 -7.11
C THR A 83 -5.08 -10.44 -6.13
N ILE A 84 -3.96 -11.10 -5.89
CA ILE A 84 -2.82 -10.53 -5.18
C ILE A 84 -1.62 -10.44 -6.13
N LEU A 85 -0.77 -9.47 -5.86
CA LEU A 85 0.53 -9.31 -6.50
C LEU A 85 1.59 -9.87 -5.56
N ILE A 86 2.43 -10.76 -6.07
CA ILE A 86 3.55 -11.35 -5.32
C ILE A 86 4.83 -11.04 -6.08
N GLN A 87 5.69 -10.21 -5.50
CA GLN A 87 6.93 -9.74 -6.10
C GLN A 87 8.12 -10.12 -5.22
N ASP A 88 9.26 -10.44 -5.81
CA ASP A 88 10.51 -10.60 -5.05
C ASP A 88 10.96 -9.26 -4.42
N ASN A 89 11.30 -9.31 -3.15
CA ASN A 89 11.81 -8.16 -2.44
C ASN A 89 13.34 -8.07 -2.61
N PRO A 90 13.90 -6.93 -3.07
CA PRO A 90 15.34 -6.79 -3.29
C PRO A 90 16.18 -6.97 -2.01
N PHE A 91 15.56 -6.86 -0.83
CA PHE A 91 16.22 -7.06 0.47
C PHE A 91 16.00 -8.46 1.05
N GLY A 92 15.34 -9.37 0.31
CA GLY A 92 15.01 -10.73 0.72
C GLY A 92 13.53 -10.91 1.04
N GLY A 93 13.00 -12.12 0.77
CA GLY A 93 11.57 -12.42 0.87
C GLY A 93 10.76 -11.90 -0.32
N GLN A 94 9.48 -11.67 -0.10
CA GLN A 94 8.49 -11.22 -1.10
C GLN A 94 7.71 -10.02 -0.58
N TRP A 95 7.25 -9.18 -1.50
CA TRP A 95 6.16 -8.24 -1.33
C TRP A 95 4.86 -8.91 -1.71
N ILE A 96 3.87 -8.83 -0.82
CA ILE A 96 2.53 -9.40 -1.04
C ILE A 96 1.51 -8.28 -0.92
N SER A 97 0.76 -8.09 -2.00
CA SER A 97 -0.13 -6.95 -2.15
C SER A 97 -1.52 -7.37 -2.60
N GLY A 98 -2.55 -6.99 -1.85
CA GLY A 98 -3.94 -7.04 -2.30
C GLY A 98 -4.29 -5.77 -3.06
N ILE A 99 -4.99 -5.89 -4.19
CA ILE A 99 -5.45 -4.75 -4.98
C ILE A 99 -6.98 -4.86 -5.14
N LEU A 100 -7.67 -3.78 -4.78
CA LEU A 100 -9.12 -3.61 -4.89
C LEU A 100 -9.43 -2.43 -5.82
N PRO A 101 -9.38 -2.61 -7.15
CA PRO A 101 -9.50 -1.52 -8.12
C PRO A 101 -10.79 -0.70 -7.97
N ALA A 102 -11.93 -1.38 -7.77
CA ALA A 102 -13.22 -0.74 -7.61
C ALA A 102 -13.33 0.11 -6.32
N ARG A 103 -12.56 -0.23 -5.29
CA ARG A 103 -12.50 0.51 -4.02
C ARG A 103 -11.45 1.61 -4.04
N GLY A 104 -10.51 1.58 -4.99
CA GLY A 104 -9.39 2.51 -5.01
C GLY A 104 -8.42 2.25 -3.85
N VAL A 105 -8.20 0.98 -3.50
CA VAL A 105 -7.30 0.60 -2.40
C VAL A 105 -6.36 -0.50 -2.85
N ALA A 106 -5.09 -0.36 -2.49
CA ALA A 106 -4.11 -1.43 -2.49
C ALA A 106 -3.45 -1.48 -1.11
N PHE A 107 -3.04 -2.66 -0.67
CA PHE A 107 -2.43 -2.84 0.64
C PHE A 107 -1.48 -4.03 0.61
N GLY A 108 -0.48 -4.04 1.48
CA GLY A 108 0.49 -5.12 1.47
C GLY A 108 1.49 -5.09 2.61
N TYR A 109 2.34 -6.11 2.56
CA TYR A 109 3.39 -6.36 3.53
C TYR A 109 4.59 -7.02 2.85
N ALA A 110 5.75 -6.97 3.51
CA ALA A 110 6.95 -7.70 3.11
C ALA A 110 7.12 -8.92 4.01
N THR A 111 7.56 -10.04 3.45
CA THR A 111 7.89 -11.25 4.22
C THR A 111 9.31 -11.23 4.77
N MET A 112 10.11 -10.18 4.51
CA MET A 112 11.51 -10.09 4.94
C MET A 112 11.70 -10.20 6.46
N GLU A 113 10.70 -9.76 7.22
CA GLU A 113 10.72 -9.77 8.69
C GLU A 113 10.19 -11.10 9.28
N ILE A 114 9.80 -12.05 8.42
CA ILE A 114 9.36 -13.38 8.82
C ILE A 114 10.59 -14.29 8.94
N ASP A 115 10.65 -15.11 9.99
CA ASP A 115 11.80 -15.97 10.30
C ASP A 115 12.21 -16.93 9.16
N ASP A 116 11.26 -17.34 8.31
CA ASP A 116 11.50 -18.11 7.08
C ASP A 116 10.72 -17.50 5.90
N PRO A 117 11.29 -16.51 5.19
CA PRO A 117 10.64 -15.89 4.04
C PRO A 117 10.43 -16.87 2.87
N SER A 118 11.17 -17.98 2.81
CA SER A 118 11.05 -18.97 1.74
C SER A 118 9.85 -19.90 1.92
N HIS A 119 9.35 -20.04 3.15
CA HIS A 119 8.14 -20.79 3.50
C HIS A 119 7.10 -19.91 4.18
N ALA A 120 7.10 -18.60 3.89
CA ALA A 120 6.19 -17.68 4.52
C ALA A 120 4.73 -18.07 4.26
N ASP A 121 3.92 -18.00 5.32
CA ASP A 121 2.49 -18.18 5.28
C ASP A 121 1.81 -16.81 5.20
N ILE A 122 0.80 -16.67 4.33
CA ILE A 122 -0.13 -15.55 4.42
C ILE A 122 -1.11 -15.84 5.58
N LYS A 123 -1.09 -15.00 6.62
CA LYS A 123 -1.96 -15.15 7.80
C LYS A 123 -2.76 -13.86 8.07
N PRO A 124 -3.94 -13.96 8.70
CA PRO A 124 -4.77 -12.78 8.97
C PRO A 124 -4.16 -11.82 9.99
N ASP A 125 -3.26 -12.27 10.85
CA ASP A 125 -2.62 -11.49 11.92
C ASP A 125 -1.33 -10.77 11.49
N ILE A 126 -0.96 -10.83 10.21
CA ILE A 126 0.20 -10.12 9.69
C ILE A 126 -0.08 -8.62 9.65
N ASP A 127 0.83 -7.83 10.22
CA ASP A 127 0.78 -6.38 10.13
C ASP A 127 1.05 -5.89 8.70
N LEU A 128 0.21 -4.97 8.23
CA LEU A 128 0.45 -4.26 6.99
C LEU A 128 1.51 -3.19 7.20
N ASN A 129 2.47 -3.13 6.28
CA ASN A 129 3.48 -2.08 6.27
C ASN A 129 3.23 -1.03 5.18
N TRP A 130 2.19 -1.23 4.38
CA TRP A 130 1.83 -0.35 3.28
C TRP A 130 0.32 -0.39 2.96
N VAL A 131 -0.26 0.79 2.70
CA VAL A 131 -1.60 0.97 2.13
C VAL A 131 -1.57 2.15 1.15
N THR A 132 -2.08 1.95 -0.07
CA THR A 132 -2.31 3.02 -1.05
C THR A 132 -3.80 3.20 -1.31
N TYR A 133 -4.27 4.43 -1.20
CA TYR A 133 -5.55 4.87 -1.74
C TYR A 133 -5.31 5.52 -3.11
N PHE A 134 -6.16 5.23 -4.07
CA PHE A 134 -6.06 5.78 -5.42
C PHE A 134 -7.43 6.00 -6.05
N SER A 135 -7.48 6.88 -7.06
CA SER A 135 -8.69 7.12 -7.84
C SER A 135 -9.02 5.89 -8.71
N PRO A 136 -10.17 5.21 -8.52
CA PRO A 136 -10.53 4.02 -9.32
C PRO A 136 -10.53 4.30 -10.84
N SER A 137 -10.93 5.51 -11.25
CA SER A 137 -10.94 5.93 -12.65
C SER A 137 -9.56 6.01 -13.31
N HIS A 138 -8.48 6.02 -12.51
CA HIS A 138 -7.10 6.08 -12.99
C HIS A 138 -6.37 4.74 -12.77
N TYR A 139 -7.08 3.67 -12.38
CA TYR A 139 -6.46 2.38 -12.09
C TYR A 139 -5.64 1.82 -13.26
N ALA A 140 -6.17 1.89 -14.48
CA ALA A 140 -5.48 1.40 -15.68
C ALA A 140 -4.15 2.13 -15.89
N ASP A 141 -4.15 3.46 -15.81
CA ASP A 141 -2.94 4.27 -15.95
C ASP A 141 -1.92 3.99 -14.83
N LEU A 142 -2.40 3.77 -13.59
CA LEU A 142 -1.55 3.43 -12.45
C LEU A 142 -0.94 2.03 -12.57
N GLN A 143 -1.70 1.06 -13.11
CA GLN A 143 -1.21 -0.28 -13.40
C GLN A 143 -0.16 -0.24 -14.54
N GLU A 144 -0.43 0.47 -15.64
CA GLU A 144 0.51 0.64 -16.75
C GLU A 144 1.81 1.32 -16.30
N ALA A 145 1.72 2.28 -15.37
CA ALA A 145 2.87 2.95 -14.78
C ALA A 145 3.57 2.14 -13.67
N SER A 146 3.21 0.86 -13.47
CA SER A 146 3.79 -0.03 -12.46
C SER A 146 3.74 0.52 -11.03
N TRP A 147 2.72 1.32 -10.70
CA TRP A 147 2.68 2.07 -9.44
C TRP A 147 2.56 1.17 -8.19
N PHE A 148 2.02 -0.02 -8.36
CA PHE A 148 1.85 -0.99 -7.28
C PHE A 148 3.09 -1.89 -7.06
N LEU A 149 4.16 -1.69 -7.86
CA LEU A 149 5.43 -2.37 -7.68
C LEU A 149 6.29 -1.68 -6.63
N MET A 150 6.99 -2.47 -5.83
CA MET A 150 7.88 -1.98 -4.79
C MET A 150 9.32 -2.32 -5.16
N GLY A 151 10.03 -1.39 -5.80
CA GLY A 151 11.47 -1.47 -6.04
C GLY A 151 11.92 -2.31 -7.25
N ASN A 152 11.02 -2.71 -8.16
CA ASN A 152 11.41 -3.33 -9.42
C ASN A 152 10.52 -2.87 -10.59
N ASP A 153 11.01 -1.88 -11.33
CA ASP A 153 10.24 -1.21 -12.38
C ASP A 153 10.21 -1.97 -13.72
N ASN A 154 10.93 -3.10 -13.81
CA ASN A 154 11.09 -3.86 -15.05
C ASN A 154 10.20 -5.11 -15.15
N ILE A 155 9.32 -5.34 -14.17
CA ILE A 155 8.39 -6.48 -14.19
C ILE A 155 7.03 -5.99 -14.70
N GLN A 156 6.45 -6.73 -15.65
CA GLN A 156 5.05 -6.52 -16.04
C GLN A 156 4.14 -7.01 -14.89
N ILE A 157 3.25 -6.16 -14.38
CA ILE A 157 2.38 -6.51 -13.23
C ILE A 157 1.61 -7.80 -13.51
N GLU A 158 1.17 -8.02 -14.75
CA GLU A 158 0.45 -9.22 -15.19
C GLU A 158 1.23 -10.52 -14.96
N GLU A 159 2.56 -10.46 -15.04
CA GLU A 159 3.43 -11.62 -14.82
C GLU A 159 3.58 -11.98 -13.35
N ILE A 160 3.11 -11.16 -12.42
CA ILE A 160 3.22 -11.38 -10.98
C ILE A 160 1.89 -11.24 -10.24
N LEU A 161 0.79 -11.20 -11.01
CA LEU A 161 -0.56 -11.32 -10.48
C LEU A 161 -0.94 -12.79 -10.31
N TYR A 162 -1.53 -13.08 -9.16
CA TYR A 162 -2.05 -14.40 -8.81
C TYR A 162 -3.49 -14.25 -8.35
N LYS A 163 -4.33 -15.25 -8.64
CA LYS A 163 -5.67 -15.31 -8.07
C LYS A 163 -5.58 -15.49 -6.55
N TRP A 164 -6.33 -14.71 -5.78
CA TRP A 164 -6.44 -14.92 -4.35
C TRP A 164 -7.13 -16.27 -4.07
N VAL A 165 -6.48 -17.11 -3.26
CA VAL A 165 -6.98 -18.43 -2.84
C VAL A 165 -7.00 -18.58 -1.32
N GLY A 166 -6.99 -17.45 -0.60
CA GLY A 166 -7.02 -17.39 0.86
C GLY A 166 -5.65 -17.54 1.52
N TYR A 167 -5.69 -17.49 2.87
CA TYR A 167 -4.55 -17.67 3.76
C TYR A 167 -3.86 -19.03 3.65
N GLY A 168 -2.57 -19.11 3.96
CA GLY A 168 -1.78 -20.35 3.97
C GLY A 168 -0.41 -20.18 3.33
N ASN A 169 0.31 -21.29 3.16
CA ASN A 169 1.68 -21.31 2.67
C ASN A 169 1.80 -20.77 1.24
N LEU A 170 2.70 -19.81 1.02
CA LEU A 170 2.88 -19.14 -0.27
C LEU A 170 3.30 -20.11 -1.38
N GLN A 171 4.30 -20.95 -1.10
CA GLN A 171 4.86 -21.88 -2.08
C GLN A 171 3.80 -22.89 -2.54
N GLU A 172 3.06 -23.45 -1.59
CA GLU A 172 1.99 -24.42 -1.88
C GLU A 172 0.81 -23.78 -2.61
N LYS A 173 0.39 -22.58 -2.23
CA LYS A 173 -0.84 -21.98 -2.77
C LYS A 173 -0.67 -21.22 -4.07
N TYR A 174 0.45 -20.54 -4.28
CA TYR A 174 0.59 -19.58 -5.38
C TYR A 174 1.63 -20.01 -6.40
N PHE A 175 2.78 -20.51 -5.95
CA PHE A 175 3.87 -20.88 -6.86
C PHE A 175 3.73 -22.28 -7.46
N SER A 176 3.01 -23.19 -6.81
CA SER A 176 2.71 -24.52 -7.37
C SER A 176 1.64 -24.50 -8.48
N GLN A 177 0.85 -23.42 -8.57
CA GLN A 177 -0.33 -23.33 -9.43
C GLN A 177 -0.09 -22.57 -10.74
N LYS A 178 1.11 -22.05 -10.95
CA LYS A 178 1.49 -21.26 -12.12
C LYS A 178 2.38 -22.08 -13.04
#